data_AF-A0A1I7W502-F1
#
_entry.id   AF-A0A1I7W502-F1
#
_cell.length_a   1.000
_cell.length_b   1.000
_cell.length_c   1.000
_cell.angle_alpha   90.00
_cell.angle_beta   90.00
_cell.angle_gamma   90.00
#
_symmetry.space_group_name_H-M   'P 1'
#
loop_
_entity.id
_entity.type
_entity.pdbx_description
1 polymer ?
#
loop_
_entity_poly.entity_id
_entity_poly.type
_entity_poly.pdbx_seq_one_letter_code
_entity_poly.pdbx_strand_id
1 'polypeptide(L)'
;VPADAAVATTDAMGGMSIADSIQSPAASVPQQLTPTERAAAGDQQMQQQMVEAFCQESRMKPEWSKKCLIDQNWNYEAAGQAFLAVRDRIPAEAFQ
;
A
#
# COMPACT_ATOMS: atom_id res chain seq x y z
N VAL A 1 -59.45 -6.28 -16.28
CA VAL A 1 -58.48 -5.94 -15.22
C VAL A 1 -58.62 -6.99 -14.12
N PRO A 2 -57.58 -7.76 -13.75
CA PRO A 2 -56.25 -7.29 -13.33
C PRO A 2 -55.04 -8.05 -13.94
N ALA A 3 -53.85 -7.47 -13.67
CA ALA A 3 -52.48 -8.01 -13.41
C ALA A 3 -52.04 -9.37 -13.98
N ASP A 4 -50.78 -9.68 -14.25
CA ASP A 4 -49.46 -9.03 -14.37
C ASP A 4 -48.55 -10.22 -14.71
N ALA A 5 -47.73 -10.16 -15.76
CA ALA A 5 -46.59 -11.06 -15.93
C ALA A 5 -45.71 -10.56 -17.07
N ALA A 6 -44.66 -9.83 -16.70
CA ALA A 6 -43.54 -9.52 -17.57
C ALA A 6 -42.84 -10.80 -18.05
N VAL A 7 -42.57 -10.87 -19.36
CA VAL A 7 -41.66 -11.86 -19.96
C VAL A 7 -40.38 -11.18 -20.42
N ALA A 8 -39.27 -11.82 -20.08
CA ALA A 8 -37.88 -11.44 -20.28
C ALA A 8 -37.47 -11.26 -21.75
N THR A 9 -36.40 -10.50 -22.00
CA THR A 9 -35.29 -10.87 -22.91
C THR A 9 -34.14 -9.85 -22.79
N THR A 10 -33.03 -10.23 -22.15
CA THR A 10 -31.65 -10.31 -22.70
C THR A 10 -31.15 -9.08 -23.48
N ASP A 11 -30.04 -8.50 -23.06
CA ASP A 11 -28.80 -8.48 -23.86
C ASP A 11 -27.62 -7.93 -23.07
N ALA A 12 -26.45 -8.52 -23.30
CA ALA A 12 -25.17 -8.25 -22.66
C ALA A 12 -24.42 -7.12 -23.36
N MET A 13 -23.61 -6.34 -22.64
CA MET A 13 -22.20 -6.05 -23.02
C MET A 13 -21.54 -5.08 -22.03
N GLY A 14 -20.38 -5.49 -21.51
CA GLY A 14 -19.26 -4.59 -21.22
C GLY A 14 -19.32 -3.77 -19.93
N GLY A 15 -18.98 -4.39 -18.80
CA GLY A 15 -18.52 -3.66 -17.61
C GLY A 15 -17.20 -4.27 -17.14
N MET A 16 -16.08 -3.62 -17.48
CA MET A 16 -14.75 -4.02 -17.05
C MET A 16 -14.63 -3.82 -15.53
N SER A 17 -14.49 -4.93 -14.82
CA SER A 17 -14.05 -4.96 -13.43
C SER A 17 -12.63 -4.41 -13.33
N ILE A 18 -12.44 -3.32 -12.61
CA ILE A 18 -11.24 -3.03 -11.80
C ILE A 18 -11.70 -2.09 -10.68
N ALA A 19 -11.96 -2.62 -9.50
CA ALA A 19 -10.96 -2.66 -8.43
C ALA A 19 -10.47 -1.26 -8.04
N ASP A 20 -11.28 -0.55 -7.26
CA ASP A 20 -10.76 0.25 -6.16
C ASP A 20 -11.68 0.01 -4.96
N SER A 21 -11.33 -1.08 -4.28
CA SER A 21 -11.97 -1.49 -3.05
C SER A 21 -11.64 -0.46 -1.97
N ILE A 22 -12.58 0.44 -1.74
CA ILE A 22 -12.85 1.04 -0.44
C ILE A 22 -12.89 -0.12 0.57
N GLN A 23 -11.79 -0.36 1.27
CA GLN A 23 -11.72 -1.41 2.28
C GLN A 23 -11.17 -0.86 3.59
N SER A 24 -12.09 -0.46 4.45
CA SER A 24 -12.05 -0.59 5.92
C SER A 24 -13.40 -0.10 6.49
N PRO A 25 -13.94 -0.62 7.61
CA PRO A 25 -13.34 -1.55 8.58
C PRO A 25 -14.22 -2.77 9.00
N ALA A 26 -13.62 -3.71 9.73
CA ALA A 26 -14.20 -4.78 10.57
C ALA A 26 -14.68 -6.10 9.92
N ALA A 27 -13.84 -7.14 10.02
CA ALA A 27 -14.28 -8.54 10.17
C ALA A 27 -13.14 -9.40 10.76
N SER A 28 -13.47 -10.27 11.71
CA SER A 28 -12.60 -11.15 12.48
C SER A 28 -11.88 -12.22 11.63
N VAL A 29 -10.78 -11.84 10.98
CA VAL A 29 -9.79 -12.76 10.39
C VAL A 29 -8.64 -12.97 11.38
N PRO A 30 -7.96 -14.15 11.45
CA PRO A 30 -6.74 -14.28 12.24
C PRO A 30 -5.80 -13.18 11.75
N GLN A 31 -5.51 -12.23 12.65
CA GLN A 31 -5.02 -10.90 12.30
C GLN A 31 -3.70 -11.03 11.55
N GLN A 32 -3.76 -11.03 10.22
CA GLN A 32 -2.58 -10.90 9.39
C GLN A 32 -2.12 -9.46 9.58
N LEU A 33 -1.22 -9.27 10.55
CA LEU A 33 -0.51 -8.01 10.75
C LEU A 33 -0.14 -7.46 9.38
N THR A 34 -0.52 -6.22 9.12
CA THR A 34 -0.17 -5.56 7.87
C THR A 34 1.35 -5.57 7.70
N PRO A 35 1.86 -5.53 6.45
CA PRO A 35 3.27 -5.32 6.15
C PRO A 35 3.97 -4.31 7.08
N THR A 36 3.32 -3.17 7.27
CA THR A 36 3.75 -2.07 8.15
C THR A 36 3.83 -2.51 9.61
N GLU A 37 2.78 -3.16 10.13
CA GLU A 37 2.75 -3.62 11.53
C GLU A 37 3.78 -4.71 11.80
N ARG A 38 4.02 -5.62 10.86
CA ARG A 38 5.07 -6.64 10.99
C ARG A 38 6.45 -6.00 11.01
N ALA A 39 6.70 -5.05 10.11
CA ALA A 39 7.95 -4.32 10.07
C ALA A 39 8.15 -3.49 11.37
N ALA A 40 7.10 -2.84 11.87
CA ALA A 40 7.10 -2.12 13.15
C ALA A 40 7.27 -3.05 14.36
N ALA A 41 6.74 -4.29 14.30
CA ALA A 41 6.92 -5.33 15.31
C ALA A 41 8.35 -5.91 15.33
N GLY A 42 9.24 -5.47 14.44
CA GLY A 42 10.63 -5.91 14.38
C GLY A 42 10.88 -7.09 13.43
N ASP A 43 9.94 -7.43 12.55
CA ASP A 43 10.13 -8.47 11.53
C ASP A 43 11.17 -8.02 10.50
N GLN A 44 12.41 -8.49 10.64
CA GLN A 44 13.51 -8.10 9.76
C GLN A 44 13.28 -8.43 8.29
N GLN A 45 12.52 -9.48 7.99
CA GLN A 45 12.23 -9.87 6.61
C GLN A 45 11.30 -8.84 5.98
N MET A 46 10.26 -8.45 6.72
CA MET A 46 9.32 -7.42 6.30
C MET A 46 9.99 -6.06 6.16
N GLN A 47 10.84 -5.71 7.13
CA GLN A 47 11.62 -4.48 7.11
C GLN A 47 12.49 -4.39 5.86
N GLN A 48 13.24 -5.45 5.53
CA GLN A 48 14.07 -5.49 4.32
C GLN A 48 13.22 -5.32 3.06
N GLN A 49 12.09 -6.01 2.96
CA GLN A 49 11.24 -5.92 1.79
C GLN A 49 10.68 -4.50 1.57
N MET A 50 10.24 -3.82 2.64
CA MET A 50 9.80 -2.41 2.53
C MET A 50 10.97 -1.49 2.18
N VAL A 51 12.13 -1.72 2.78
CA VAL A 51 13.34 -0.94 2.55
C VAL A 51 13.84 -1.09 1.12
N GLU A 52 13.83 -2.30 0.57
CA GLU A 52 14.21 -2.60 -0.81
C GLU A 52 13.26 -1.94 -1.80
N ALA A 53 11.94 -2.08 -1.60
CA ALA A 53 10.95 -1.39 -2.42
C ALA A 53 11.19 0.13 -2.42
N PHE A 54 11.42 0.70 -1.24
CA PHE A 54 11.67 2.12 -1.07
C PHE A 54 13.00 2.57 -1.69
N CYS A 55 14.05 1.76 -1.54
CA CYS A 55 15.36 1.94 -2.19
C CYS A 55 15.23 1.98 -3.70
N GLN A 56 14.41 1.09 -4.28
CA GLN A 56 14.18 1.02 -5.73
C GLN A 56 13.43 2.24 -6.26
N GLU A 57 12.42 2.70 -5.52
CA GLU A 57 11.60 3.86 -5.90
C GLU A 57 12.35 5.18 -5.70
N SER A 58 13.04 5.32 -4.57
CA SER A 58 13.72 6.54 -4.16
C SER A 58 15.15 6.65 -4.70
N ARG A 59 15.71 5.56 -5.25
CA ARG A 59 17.16 5.40 -5.53
C ARG A 59 18.04 5.65 -4.29
N MET A 60 17.46 5.49 -3.11
CA MET A 60 18.15 5.69 -1.83
C MET A 60 18.77 4.41 -1.33
N LYS A 61 19.89 4.49 -0.63
CA LYS A 61 20.49 3.38 0.10
C LYS A 61 19.50 2.76 1.09
N PRO A 62 19.56 1.44 1.30
CA PRO A 62 18.65 0.73 2.21
C PRO A 62 18.73 1.23 3.65
N GLU A 63 19.90 1.69 4.12
CA GLU A 63 20.06 2.25 5.46
C GLU A 63 19.22 3.51 5.69
N TRP A 64 19.09 4.34 4.64
CA TRP A 64 18.31 5.57 4.70
C TRP A 64 16.84 5.33 4.45
N SER A 65 16.49 4.49 3.47
CA SER A 65 15.13 4.00 3.26
C SER A 65 14.55 3.41 4.55
N LYS A 66 15.33 2.59 5.26
CA LYS A 66 14.97 2.04 6.58
C LYS A 66 14.70 3.13 7.60
N LYS A 67 15.54 4.14 7.64
CA LYS A 67 15.44 5.23 8.61
C LYS A 67 14.20 6.10 8.35
N CYS A 68 13.91 6.41 7.09
CA CYS A 68 12.66 7.09 6.70
C CYS A 68 11.42 6.25 7.06
N LEU A 69 11.44 4.95 6.77
CA LEU A 69 10.36 4.06 7.16
C LEU A 69 10.17 4.04 8.68
N ILE A 70 11.23 3.86 9.46
CA ILE A 70 11.15 3.86 10.95
C ILE A 70 10.57 5.18 11.48
N ASP A 71 11.05 6.31 10.97
CA ASP A 71 10.59 7.64 11.37
C ASP A 71 9.08 7.82 11.11
N GLN A 72 8.58 7.22 10.03
CA GLN A 72 7.17 7.19 9.67
C GLN A 72 6.43 5.95 10.22
N ASN A 73 6.96 5.29 11.26
CA ASN A 73 6.36 4.09 11.88
C ASN A 73 6.10 2.96 10.86
N TRP A 74 7.04 2.74 9.96
CA TRP A 74 6.98 1.82 8.82
C TRP A 74 5.82 2.07 7.85
N ASN A 75 5.15 3.22 7.96
CA ASN A 75 4.04 3.57 7.09
C ASN A 75 4.59 3.94 5.71
N TYR A 76 4.45 3.02 4.74
CA TYR A 76 4.97 3.20 3.39
C TYR A 76 4.38 4.43 2.68
N GLU A 77 3.10 4.72 2.88
CA GLU A 77 2.43 5.88 2.28
C GLU A 77 2.99 7.19 2.84
N ALA A 78 3.08 7.29 4.16
CA ALA A 78 3.66 8.44 4.83
C ALA A 78 5.17 8.57 4.56
N ALA A 79 5.91 7.46 4.51
CA ALA A 79 7.32 7.43 4.14
C ALA A 79 7.56 7.94 2.72
N GLY A 80 6.74 7.53 1.75
CA GLY A 80 6.83 8.02 0.38
C GLY A 80 6.60 9.52 0.29
N GLN A 81 5.56 10.03 0.95
CA GLN A 81 5.28 11.47 1.02
C GLN A 81 6.39 12.25 1.73
N ALA A 82 6.87 11.74 2.88
CA ALA A 82 7.94 12.35 3.64
C ALA A 82 9.24 12.38 2.82
N PHE A 83 9.57 11.28 2.14
CA PHE A 83 10.71 11.21 1.24
C PHE A 83 10.61 12.24 0.13
N LEU A 84 9.47 12.36 -0.55
CA LEU A 84 9.29 13.39 -1.59
C LEU A 84 9.46 14.80 -1.03
N ALA A 85 8.97 15.07 0.18
CA ALA A 85 9.11 16.36 0.84
C ALA A 85 10.55 16.66 1.29
N VAL A 86 11.31 15.64 1.69
CA VAL A 86 12.70 15.78 2.12
C VAL A 86 13.72 15.48 1.04
N ARG A 87 13.30 15.05 -0.16
CA ARG A 87 14.19 14.56 -1.25
C ARG A 87 15.30 15.54 -1.58
N ASP A 88 14.96 16.83 -1.67
CA ASP A 88 15.91 17.92 -1.92
C ASP A 88 16.84 18.25 -0.73
N ARG A 89 16.55 17.69 0.45
CA ARG A 89 17.36 17.75 1.68
C ARG A 89 18.16 16.48 1.93
N ILE A 90 17.89 15.41 1.17
CA ILE A 90 18.60 14.15 1.33
C ILE A 90 19.99 14.30 0.68
N PRO A 91 21.09 14.03 1.42
CA PRO A 91 22.44 14.12 0.88
C PRO A 91 22.68 13.08 -0.21
N ALA A 92 23.56 13.39 -1.17
CA ALA A 92 23.95 12.46 -2.25
C ALA A 92 24.43 11.10 -1.72
N GLU A 93 25.03 11.08 -0.51
CA GLU A 93 25.48 9.88 0.21
C GLU A 93 24.36 8.91 0.56
N ALA A 94 23.11 9.38 0.57
CA ALA A 94 21.95 8.56 0.81
C ALA A 94 21.40 7.92 -0.46
N PHE A 95 21.94 8.24 -1.64
CA PHE A 95 21.56 7.63 -2.92
C PHE A 95 22.62 6.60 -3.33
N GLN A 96 22.19 5.55 -4.04
CA GLN A 96 23.05 4.46 -4.53
C GLN A 96 23.00 4.34 -6.05
#